data_AF-G1W9E9-F1
#
_entry.id   AF-G1W9E9-F1
#
_cell.length_a   1.000
_cell.length_b   1.000
_cell.length_c   1.000
_cell.angle_alpha   90.00
_cell.angle_beta   90.00
_cell.angle_gamma   90.00
#
_symmetry.space_group_name_H-M   'P 1'
#
loop_
_entity.id
_entity.type
_entity.pdbx_description
1 polymer ?
#
loop_
_entity_poly.entity_id
_entity_poly.type
_entity_poly.pdbx_seq_one_letter_code
_entity_poly.pdbx_strand_id
1 'polypeptide(L)' 'MPWLWTFYDHPELDIPNTNNGIESLNADLKTKLNLHKGISTERRKVFIQDFIKSHSPNR' A
#
# COMPACT_ATOMS: atom_id res chain seq x y z
N MET A 1 11.42 17.32 6.87
CA MET A 1 10.42 16.29 7.24
C MET A 1 9.38 16.90 8.20
N PRO A 2 8.53 17.85 7.74
CA PRO A 2 7.59 18.52 8.65
C PRO A 2 6.51 17.60 9.22
N TRP A 3 6.18 16.49 8.54
CA TRP A 3 5.06 15.60 8.90
C TRP A 3 5.47 14.30 9.60
N LEU A 4 6.75 14.12 9.91
CA LEU A 4 7.24 12.85 10.47
C LEU A 4 6.66 12.55 11.85
N TRP A 5 6.40 13.59 12.64
CA TRP A 5 5.91 13.47 14.02
C TRP A 5 4.39 13.68 14.13
N THR A 6 3.66 13.79 13.02
CA THR A 6 2.21 14.04 13.05
C THR A 6 1.43 12.96 13.81
N PHE A 7 1.87 11.70 13.77
CA PHE A 7 1.24 10.63 14.57
C PHE A 7 1.40 10.84 16.08
N TYR A 8 2.47 11.52 16.50
CA TYR A 8 2.79 11.80 17.89
C TYR A 8 2.07 13.07 18.37
N ASP A 9 2.08 14.12 17.53
CA ASP A 9 1.48 15.41 17.84
C ASP A 9 -0.07 15.37 17.80
N HIS A 10 -0.63 14.41 17.05
CA HIS A 10 -2.07 14.28 16.82
C HIS A 10 -2.60 12.85 17.06
N PRO A 11 -2.63 12.35 18.31
CA PRO A 11 -3.14 11.02 18.62
C PRO A 11 -4.62 10.82 18.26
N GLU A 12 -5.40 11.91 18.17
CA GLU A 12 -6.80 11.90 17.75
C GLU A 12 -7.02 11.43 16.30
N LEU A 13 -6.00 11.48 15.46
CA LEU A 13 -6.07 11.08 14.06
C LEU A 13 -5.89 9.56 13.86
N ASP A 14 -5.53 8.83 14.92
CA ASP A 14 -5.28 7.37 14.88
C ASP A 14 -4.30 6.97 13.76
N ILE A 15 -3.28 7.82 13.54
CA ILE A 15 -2.23 7.54 12.56
C ILE A 15 -1.27 6.51 13.17
N PRO A 16 -1.03 5.37 12.49
CA PRO A 16 -0.04 4.41 12.97
C PRO A 16 1.36 5.03 13.05
N ASN A 17 2.11 4.69 14.10
CA ASN A 17 3.52 5.08 14.25
C ASN A 17 4.48 4.27 13.36
N THR A 18 3.95 3.36 12.53
CA THR A 18 4.70 2.49 11.64
C THR A 18 4.05 2.41 10.27
N ASN A 19 4.86 2.19 9.24
CA ASN A 19 4.42 1.98 7.86
C ASN A 19 4.22 0.49 7.51
N ASN A 20 4.29 -0.44 8.47
CA ASN A 20 4.23 -1.90 8.26
C ASN A 20 3.08 -2.34 7.34
N GLY A 21 1.89 -1.74 7.48
CA GLY A 21 0.74 -2.06 6.63
C GLY A 21 0.98 -1.73 5.15
N ILE A 22 1.59 -0.58 4.87
CA ILE A 22 1.93 -0.14 3.51
C ILE A 22 3.08 -0.99 2.95
N GLU A 23 4.08 -1.30 3.77
CA GLU A 23 5.21 -2.14 3.34
C GLU A 23 4.76 -3.56 2.98
N SER A 24 3.92 -4.17 3.82
CA SER A 24 3.34 -5.50 3.58
C SER A 24 2.50 -5.51 2.29
N LEU A 25 1.59 -4.54 2.13
CA LEU A 25 0.77 -4.41 0.91
C LEU A 25 1.64 -4.30 -0.36
N ASN A 26 2.70 -3.50 -0.31
CA ASN A 26 3.62 -3.31 -1.42
C ASN A 26 4.45 -4.56 -1.73
N ALA A 27 4.84 -5.33 -0.72
CA ALA A 27 5.56 -6.59 -0.91
C ALA A 27 4.67 -7.62 -1.64
N ASP A 28 3.41 -7.74 -1.25
CA ASP A 28 2.43 -8.61 -1.89
C ASP A 28 2.16 -8.20 -3.34
N LEU A 29 1.97 -6.90 -3.58
CA LEU A 29 1.77 -6.36 -4.93
C LEU A 29 2.97 -6.67 -5.83
N LYS A 30 4.20 -6.42 -5.35
CA LYS A 30 5.43 -6.70 -6.11
C LYS A 30 5.56 -8.18 -6.45
N THR A 31 5.23 -9.07 -5.51
CA THR A 31 5.24 -10.52 -5.73
C THR A 31 4.29 -10.91 -6.85
N LYS A 32 3.04 -10.43 -6.82
CA LYS A 32 2.04 -10.72 -7.87
C LYS A 32 2.44 -10.14 -9.23
N LEU A 33 2.97 -8.91 -9.27
CA LEU A 33 3.46 -8.31 -10.51
C LEU A 33 4.66 -9.07 -11.10
N ASN A 34 5.54 -9.60 -10.26
CA ASN A 34 6.68 -10.40 -10.68
C ASN A 34 6.30 -11.75 -11.29
N LEU A 35 5.13 -12.30 -10.96
CA LEU A 35 4.59 -13.48 -11.64
C LEU A 35 4.07 -13.15 -13.05
N HIS A 36 3.78 -11.88 -13.31
CA HIS A 36 3.15 -11.38 -14.53
C HIS A 36 4.06 -10.42 -15.30
N LYS A 37 5.35 -10.71 -15.44
CA LYS A 37 6.33 -9.79 -16.07
C LYS A 37 5.99 -9.39 -17.51
N GLY A 38 5.30 -10.27 -18.26
CA GLY A 38 4.93 -10.05 -19.67
C GLY A 38 3.62 -9.30 -19.90
N ILE A 39 2.92 -8.81 -18.87
CA ILE A 39 1.69 -8.04 -19.07
C ILE A 39 2.00 -6.64 -19.61
N SER A 40 1.11 -6.12 -20.45
CA SER A 40 1.21 -4.75 -20.93
C SER A 40 1.09 -3.75 -19.78
N THR A 41 1.66 -2.55 -19.97
CA THR A 41 1.56 -1.46 -18.99
C THR A 41 0.12 -1.13 -18.63
N GLU A 42 -0.80 -1.14 -19.60
CA GLU A 42 -2.22 -0.87 -19.35
C GLU A 42 -2.88 -1.95 -18.48
N ARG A 43 -2.60 -3.23 -18.75
CA ARG A 43 -3.08 -4.32 -17.88
C ARG A 43 -2.44 -4.29 -16.50
N ARG A 44 -1.17 -3.86 -16.40
CA ARG A 44 -0.49 -3.66 -15.12
C ARG A 44 -1.18 -2.59 -14.26
N LYS A 45 -1.59 -1.47 -14.86
CA LYS A 45 -2.33 -0.41 -14.15
C LYS A 45 -3.67 -0.91 -13.62
N VAL A 46 -4.45 -1.60 -14.47
CA VAL A 46 -5.74 -2.20 -14.07
C VAL A 46 -5.55 -3.20 -12.93
N PHE A 47 -4.56 -4.09 -13.05
CA PHE A 47 -4.22 -5.04 -11.98
C PHE A 47 -3.89 -4.35 -10.65
N ILE A 48 -3.04 -3.32 -10.68
CA ILE A 48 -2.69 -2.55 -9.47
C ILE A 48 -3.94 -1.90 -8.87
N GLN A 49 -4.77 -1.28 -9.71
CA GLN A 49 -6.00 -0.62 -9.27
C GLN A 49 -6.97 -1.60 -8.62
N ASP A 50 -7.19 -2.75 -9.23
CA ASP A 50 -8.10 -3.78 -8.71
C ASP A 50 -7.53 -4.43 -7.45
N PHE A 51 -6.21 -4.66 -7.39
CA PHE A 51 -5.52 -5.16 -6.20
C PHE A 51 -5.74 -4.20 -5.01
N ILE A 52 -5.52 -2.90 -5.20
CA ILE A 52 -5.72 -1.89 -4.15
C ILE A 52 -7.20 -1.80 -3.77
N LYS A 53 -8.14 -1.81 -4.72
CA LYS A 53 -9.58 -1.80 -4.42
C LYS A 53 -10.04 -3.03 -3.63
N SER A 54 -9.46 -4.20 -3.91
CA SER A 54 -9.78 -5.44 -3.21
C SER A 54 -9.15 -5.50 -1.81
N HIS A 55 -8.13 -4.67 -1.55
CA HIS A 55 -7.48 -4.63 -0.26
C HIS A 55 -8.43 -4.04 0.79
N SER A 56 -8.92 -4.90 1.67
CA SER A 56 -9.62 -4.52 2.89
C SER A 56 -8.65 -4.69 4.04
N PRO A 57 -8.05 -3.60 4.56
CA PRO A 57 -7.23 -3.70 5.75
C PRO A 57 -8.13 -4.14 6.92
N ASN A 58 -7.81 -5.29 7.53
CA ASN A 58 -8.43 -5.64 8.81
C ASN A 58 -7.95 -4.59 9.82
N ARG A 59 -8.89 -3.80 10.36
CA ARG A 59 -8.65 -2.92 11.50
C ARG A 59 -8.65 -3.74 12.78
#